data_AF-A0A0M3HI02-F1
#
_entry.id   AF-A0A0M3HI02-F1
#
_cell.length_a   1.000
_cell.length_b   1.000
_cell.length_c   1.000
_cell.angle_alpha   90.00
_cell.angle_beta   90.00
_cell.angle_gamma   90.00
#
_symmetry.space_group_name_H-M   'P 1'
#
loop_
_entity.id
_entity.type
_entity.pdbx_description
1 polymer ?
#
loop_
_entity_poly.entity_id
_entity_poly.type
_entity_poly.pdbx_seq_one_letter_code
_entity_poly.pdbx_strand_id
1 'polypeptide(L)'
;MTVIYYMITTFLSTFTGIILVSSIHPGDPHLIHMLGEGTLDDTALSTLDTFLDQIRNMFPENIIQATFQQVQTNYVAVKPKVLKASGGNGTSEKPIMKPILEYTNEMNVLGMYIIV
;
A
#
# COMPACT_ATOMS: atom_id res chain seq x y z
N MET A 1 -11.24 -27.89 -5.40
CA MET A 1 -10.49 -28.45 -4.25
C MET A 1 -9.23 -27.67 -3.95
N THR A 2 -8.40 -27.31 -4.93
CA THR A 2 -7.18 -26.51 -4.75
C THR A 2 -7.42 -25.16 -4.04
N VAL A 3 -8.34 -24.34 -4.55
CA VAL A 3 -8.66 -23.02 -3.95
C VAL A 3 -9.12 -23.16 -2.50
N ILE A 4 -10.02 -24.10 -2.21
CA ILE A 4 -10.52 -24.35 -0.85
C ILE A 4 -9.39 -24.80 0.08
N TYR A 5 -8.50 -25.67 -0.40
CA TYR A 5 -7.33 -26.13 0.36
C TYR A 5 -6.40 -24.96 0.72
N TYR A 6 -6.11 -24.07 -0.24
CA TYR A 6 -5.30 -22.87 0.03
C TYR A 6 -5.98 -21.93 1.03
N MET A 7 -7.28 -21.65 0.85
CA MET A 7 -8.03 -20.77 1.75
C MET A 7 -8.04 -21.30 3.19
N ILE A 8 -8.32 -22.60 3.38
CA ILE A 8 -8.33 -23.23 4.70
C ILE A 8 -6.93 -23.22 5.32
N THR A 9 -5.90 -23.56 4.55
CA THR A 9 -4.52 -23.62 5.05
C THR A 9 -4.01 -22.24 5.44
N THR A 10 -4.25 -21.21 4.62
CA THR A 10 -3.90 -19.82 4.93
C THR A 10 -4.60 -19.37 6.21
N PHE A 11 -5.90 -19.64 6.34
CA PHE A 11 -6.65 -19.31 7.54
C PHE A 11 -6.05 -19.97 8.79
N LEU A 12 -5.85 -21.29 8.77
CA LEU A 12 -5.29 -22.03 9.91
C LEU A 12 -3.86 -21.57 10.26
N SER A 13 -3.04 -21.27 9.25
CA SER A 13 -1.70 -20.71 9.41
C SER A 13 -1.72 -19.35 10.10
N THR A 14 -2.60 -18.43 9.69
CA THR A 14 -2.72 -17.10 10.30
C THR A 14 -3.14 -17.20 11.77
N PHE A 15 -4.12 -18.04 12.11
CA PHE A 15 -4.53 -18.26 13.51
C PHE A 15 -3.39 -18.79 14.36
N THR A 16 -2.66 -19.79 13.86
CA THR A 16 -1.50 -20.36 14.57
C THR A 16 -0.42 -19.30 14.78
N GLY A 17 -0.14 -18.46 13.78
CA GLY A 17 0.81 -17.36 13.87
C GLY A 17 0.43 -16.33 14.94
N ILE A 18 -0.85 -15.93 15.00
CA ILE A 18 -1.36 -15.00 16.02
C ILE A 18 -1.20 -15.59 17.42
N ILE A 19 -1.59 -16.85 17.61
CA ILE A 19 -1.46 -17.53 18.92
C ILE A 19 0.01 -17.60 19.34
N LEU A 20 0.92 -17.95 18.43
CA LEU A 20 2.34 -18.08 18.73
C LEU A 20 2.96 -16.73 19.12
N VAL A 21 2.71 -15.68 18.33
CA VAL A 21 3.21 -14.32 18.63
C VAL A 21 2.64 -13.82 19.95
N SER A 22 1.34 -14.02 20.19
CA SER A 22 0.70 -13.63 21.45
C SER A 22 1.12 -14.48 22.65
N SER A 23 1.63 -15.70 22.46
CA SER A 23 2.06 -16.56 23.58
C SER A 23 3.50 -16.26 23.97
N ILE A 24 4.38 -16.10 22.98
CA ILE A 24 5.82 -15.90 23.20
C ILE A 24 6.13 -14.42 23.47
N HIS A 25 5.25 -13.50 23.05
CA HIS A 25 5.48 -12.04 23.08
C HIS A 25 6.88 -11.67 22.58
N PRO A 26 7.21 -11.96 21.30
CA PRO A 26 8.52 -11.63 20.76
C PRO A 26 8.65 -10.11 20.62
N GLY A 27 9.29 -9.47 21.59
CA GLY A 27 9.60 -8.03 21.59
C GLY A 27 9.77 -7.49 23.00
N ASP A 28 10.75 -6.60 23.19
CA ASP A 28 10.93 -5.90 24.46
C ASP A 28 10.10 -4.60 24.46
N PRO A 29 9.06 -4.47 25.30
CA PRO A 29 8.22 -3.26 25.36
C PRO A 29 9.01 -1.99 25.71
N HIS A 30 10.17 -2.13 26.36
CA HIS A 30 11.03 -1.02 26.76
C HIS A 30 11.79 -0.43 25.56
N LEU A 31 12.05 -1.22 24.52
CA LEU A 31 12.69 -0.71 23.29
C LEU A 31 11.69 0.02 22.38
N ILE A 32 10.41 -0.36 22.40
CA ILE A 32 9.34 0.32 21.65
C ILE A 32 9.14 1.76 22.14
N HIS A 33 9.22 1.98 23.46
CA HIS A 33 9.14 3.32 24.04
C HIS A 33 10.34 4.21 23.69
N MET A 34 11.53 3.63 23.45
CA MET A 34 12.74 4.39 23.07
C MET A 34 12.81 4.71 21.57
N LEU A 35 12.11 3.96 20.71
CA LEU A 35 12.05 4.26 19.28
C LEU A 35 11.18 5.50 18.95
N GLY A 36 10.52 6.09 19.95
CA GLY A 36 9.64 7.25 19.78
C GLY A 36 8.46 6.91 18.86
N GLU A 37 7.51 7.83 18.73
CA GLU A 37 6.55 7.81 17.62
C GLU A 37 7.36 7.98 16.32
N GLY A 38 7.97 6.89 15.85
CA GLY A 38 8.68 6.84 14.60
C GLY A 38 7.74 7.39 13.55
N THR A 39 8.20 8.43 12.87
CA THR A 39 7.48 9.25 11.90
C THR A 39 6.57 8.39 11.03
N LEU A 40 5.33 8.21 11.49
CA LEU A 40 4.21 7.83 10.64
C LEU A 40 3.88 9.09 9.85
N ASP A 41 4.83 9.54 9.03
CA ASP A 41 4.51 10.45 7.95
C ASP A 41 3.65 9.63 6.99
N ASP A 42 2.36 9.70 7.30
CA ASP A 42 1.16 9.32 6.58
C ASP A 42 1.28 9.56 5.07
N THR A 43 2.10 8.75 4.41
CA THR A 43 1.66 8.21 3.14
C THR A 43 0.75 7.05 3.48
N ALA A 44 -0.42 7.39 4.03
CA ALA A 44 -1.52 6.46 4.18
C ALA A 44 -1.94 6.10 2.75
N LEU A 45 -1.21 5.14 2.16
CA LEU A 45 -1.65 4.45 0.97
C LEU A 45 -3.01 3.89 1.36
N SER A 46 -4.06 4.41 0.75
CA SER A 46 -5.40 3.90 1.00
C SER A 46 -5.37 2.40 0.69
N THR A 47 -5.65 1.55 1.67
CA THR A 47 -5.71 0.09 1.47
C THR A 47 -6.69 -0.26 0.34
N LEU A 48 -7.71 0.57 0.13
CA LEU A 48 -8.63 0.46 -0.99
C LEU A 48 -7.91 0.67 -2.32
N ASP A 49 -7.06 1.68 -2.45
CA ASP A 49 -6.32 1.96 -3.69
C ASP A 49 -5.36 0.80 -4.00
N THR A 50 -4.67 0.28 -2.98
CA THR A 50 -3.85 -0.93 -3.12
C THR A 50 -4.68 -2.14 -3.55
N PHE A 51 -5.88 -2.33 -3.00
CA PHE A 51 -6.78 -3.42 -3.41
C PHE A 51 -7.27 -3.24 -4.86
N LEU A 52 -7.60 -2.01 -5.26
CA LEU A 52 -7.99 -1.68 -6.63
C LEU A 52 -6.82 -1.85 -7.61
N ASP A 53 -5.60 -1.53 -7.20
CA ASP A 53 -4.38 -1.79 -7.97
C ASP A 53 -4.18 -3.28 -8.17
N GLN A 54 -4.44 -4.11 -7.15
CA GLN A 54 -4.40 -5.58 -7.32
C GLN A 54 -5.43 -6.05 -8.34
N ILE A 55 -6.67 -5.55 -8.30
CA ILE A 55 -7.69 -5.92 -9.30
C ILE A 55 -7.28 -5.46 -10.71
N ARG A 56 -6.74 -4.24 -10.85
CA ARG A 56 -6.24 -3.74 -12.15
C ARG A 56 -5.07 -4.59 -12.66
N ASN A 57 -4.20 -5.03 -11.76
CA ASN A 57 -3.09 -5.92 -12.09
C ASN A 57 -3.56 -7.35 -12.39
N MET A 58 -4.72 -7.81 -11.90
CA MET A 58 -5.29 -9.11 -12.32
C MET A 58 -5.71 -9.12 -13.80
N PHE A 59 -6.06 -7.95 -14.35
CA PHE A 59 -6.50 -7.80 -15.74
C PHE A 59 -5.76 -6.62 -16.42
N PRO A 60 -4.47 -6.78 -16.74
CA PRO A 60 -3.71 -5.72 -17.40
C PRO A 60 -4.30 -5.34 -18.76
N GLU A 61 -4.35 -4.04 -19.03
CA GLU A 61 -4.81 -3.49 -20.32
C GLU A 61 -3.85 -3.80 -21.49
N ASN A 62 -2.57 -4.03 -21.18
CA ASN A 62 -1.55 -4.36 -22.16
C ASN A 62 -0.64 -5.49 -21.64
N ILE A 63 -0.62 -6.61 -22.35
CA ILE A 63 0.15 -7.81 -21.97
C ILE A 63 1.66 -7.58 -22.09
N ILE A 64 2.13 -6.88 -23.14
CA ILE A 64 3.56 -6.60 -23.36
C ILE A 64 4.09 -5.66 -22.27
N GLN A 65 3.25 -4.75 -21.80
CA GLN A 65 3.61 -3.90 -20.68
C GLN A 65 3.65 -4.69 -19.37
N ALA A 66 2.66 -5.57 -19.13
CA ALA A 66 2.57 -6.40 -17.93
C ALA A 66 3.79 -7.33 -17.73
N THR A 67 4.52 -7.69 -18.79
CA THR A 67 5.74 -8.49 -18.66
C THR A 67 6.91 -7.75 -18.01
N PHE A 68 6.90 -6.41 -18.02
CA PHE A 68 7.99 -5.59 -17.49
C PHE A 68 7.53 -4.56 -16.45
N GLN A 69 6.23 -4.31 -16.35
CA GLN A 69 5.66 -3.25 -15.52
C GLN A 69 4.35 -3.68 -14.83
N GLN A 70 4.12 -3.16 -13.63
CA GLN A 70 2.87 -3.30 -12.87
C GLN A 70 2.33 -1.92 -12.46
N VAL A 71 1.02 -1.82 -12.20
CA VAL A 71 0.37 -0.56 -11.83
C VAL A 71 0.32 -0.42 -10.32
N GLN A 72 0.72 0.74 -9.80
CA GLN A 72 0.63 1.09 -8.39
C GLN A 72 0.19 2.55 -8.22
N THR A 73 -0.63 2.81 -7.22
CA THR A 73 -1.07 4.16 -6.84
C THR A 73 -0.02 4.81 -5.93
N ASN A 74 0.54 5.93 -6.39
CA ASN A 74 1.47 6.76 -5.63
C ASN A 74 0.77 8.07 -5.22
N TYR A 75 1.10 8.61 -4.05
CA TYR A 75 0.53 9.87 -3.56
C TYR A 75 1.55 10.99 -3.70
N VAL A 76 1.32 11.88 -4.64
CA VAL A 76 2.20 13.03 -4.86
C VAL A 76 1.61 14.25 -4.17
N ALA A 77 2.43 14.92 -3.37
CA ALA A 77 2.09 16.18 -2.71
C ALA A 77 1.91 17.29 -3.76
N VAL A 78 0.66 17.63 -4.07
CA VAL A 78 0.37 18.78 -4.93
C VAL A 78 0.42 20.02 -4.07
N LYS A 79 1.44 20.85 -4.28
CA LYS A 79 1.54 22.17 -3.62
C LYS A 79 0.28 22.98 -3.97
N PRO A 80 -0.52 23.44 -2.99
CA PRO A 80 -1.63 24.34 -3.29
C PRO A 80 -1.05 25.62 -3.92
N LYS A 81 -1.64 26.03 -5.03
CA LYS A 81 -1.27 27.26 -5.72
C LYS A 81 -1.69 28.42 -4.81
N VAL A 82 -0.77 28.90 -3.97
CA VAL A 82 -0.96 30.13 -3.18
C VAL A 82 -1.25 31.27 -4.14
N LEU A 83 -2.53 31.58 -4.32
CA LEU A 83 -2.94 32.88 -4.83
C LEU A 83 -2.58 33.88 -3.73
N LYS A 84 -1.50 34.63 -3.95
CA LYS A 84 -1.13 35.75 -3.09
C LYS A 84 -2.26 36.80 -3.14
N ALA A 85 -3.25 36.69 -2.27
CA ALA A 85 -4.08 37.82 -1.90
C ALA A 85 -3.30 38.65 -0.88
N SER A 86 -3.00 39.89 -1.24
CA SER A 86 -2.29 40.84 -0.39
C SER A 86 -3.04 41.07 0.92
N GLY A 87 -2.48 40.58 2.04
CA GLY A 87 -2.87 40.94 3.40
C GLY A 87 -3.70 39.88 4.14
N GLY A 88 -3.04 39.07 4.98
CA GLY A 88 -3.70 38.23 5.97
C GLY A 88 -2.86 37.03 6.42
N ASN A 89 -2.81 36.78 7.73
CA ASN A 89 -1.96 35.80 8.43
C ASN A 89 -1.91 34.41 7.76
N GLY A 90 -0.69 33.93 7.50
CA GLY A 90 -0.41 32.66 6.84
C GLY A 90 -0.89 31.45 7.64
N THR A 91 -1.99 30.85 7.21
CA THR A 91 -2.34 29.48 7.57
C THR A 91 -1.56 28.55 6.64
N SER A 92 -0.72 27.68 7.22
CA SER A 92 -0.03 26.63 6.46
C SER A 92 -1.08 25.60 6.01
N GLU A 93 -1.63 25.79 4.82
CA GLU A 93 -2.48 24.79 4.18
C GLU A 93 -1.64 23.54 3.87
N LYS A 94 -2.00 22.42 4.50
CA LYS A 94 -1.38 21.11 4.31
C LYS A 94 -1.39 20.76 2.81
N PRO A 95 -0.28 20.27 2.23
CA PRO A 95 -0.26 19.89 0.82
C PRO A 95 -1.30 18.81 0.56
N ILE A 96 -2.12 19.00 -0.48
CA ILE A 96 -3.15 18.03 -0.87
C ILE A 96 -2.42 16.88 -1.57
N MET A 97 -2.40 15.70 -0.94
CA MET A 97 -1.93 14.48 -1.57
C MET A 97 -2.95 14.04 -2.61
N LYS A 98 -2.55 13.88 -3.87
CA LYS A 98 -3.41 13.31 -4.92
C LYS A 98 -2.90 11.93 -5.32
N PRO A 99 -3.77 10.92 -5.42
CA PRO A 99 -3.39 9.62 -5.96
C PRO A 99 -3.12 9.77 -7.46
N ILE A 100 -1.97 9.26 -7.91
CA ILE A 100 -1.58 9.15 -9.32
C ILE A 100 -1.17 7.72 -9.62
N LEU A 101 -1.55 7.22 -10.79
CA LEU A 101 -1.13 5.91 -11.26
C LEU A 101 0.31 5.98 -11.75
N GLU A 102 1.17 5.14 -11.19
CA GLU A 102 2.57 5.00 -11.55
C GLU A 102 2.82 3.57 -12.07
N TYR A 103 3.59 3.47 -13.16
CA TYR A 103 4.05 2.20 -13.69
C TYR A 103 5.45 1.92 -13.13
N THR A 104 5.53 0.97 -12.21
CA THR A 104 6.81 0.49 -11.66
C THR A 104 7.40 -0.56 -12.60
N ASN A 105 8.73 -0.56 -12.75
CA ASN A 105 9.47 -1.50 -13.61
C ASN A 105 9.62 -2.88 -12.94
N GLU A 106 8.49 -3.53 -12.69
CA GLU A 106 8.38 -4.88 -12.13
C GLU A 106 7.40 -5.72 -12.96
N MET A 107 7.62 -7.03 -13.06
CA MET A 107 6.72 -7.91 -13.81
C MET A 107 5.41 -8.14 -13.04
N ASN A 108 4.27 -7.90 -13.69
CA ASN A 108 2.96 -8.23 -13.14
C ASN A 108 2.68 -9.74 -13.24
N VAL A 109 3.23 -10.50 -12.30
CA VAL A 109 3.08 -11.97 -12.22
C VAL A 109 1.62 -12.39 -12.11
N LEU A 110 0.82 -11.62 -11.35
CA LEU A 110 -0.59 -11.93 -11.07
C LEU A 110 -1.42 -11.87 -12.36
N GLY A 111 -1.30 -10.79 -13.13
CA GLY A 111 -1.98 -10.65 -14.41
C GLY A 111 -1.52 -11.67 -15.44
N MET A 112 -0.23 -11.99 -15.47
CA MET A 112 0.32 -13.00 -16.37
C MET A 112 -0.25 -14.40 -16.08
N TYR A 113 -0.34 -14.80 -14.80
CA TYR A 113 -0.92 -16.10 -14.41
C TYR A 113 -2.41 -16.23 -14.77
N ILE A 114 -3.15 -15.12 -14.80
CA ILE A 114 -4.59 -15.13 -15.08
C ILE A 114 -4.86 -15.15 -16.60
N ILE A 115 -4.02 -14.49 -17.38
CA ILE A 115 -4.22 -14.30 -18.83
C ILE A 115 -3.57 -15.40 -19.67
N VAL A 116 -2.39 -15.89 -19.27
CA VAL A 116 -1.59 -16.89 -20.01
C VAL A 116 -1.82 -18.27 -19.43
#